data_AF-A0A352Z6Z3-F1
#
_entry.id   AF-A0A352Z6Z3-F1
#
_cell.length_a   1.000
_cell.length_b   1.000
_cell.length_c   1.000
_cell.angle_alpha   90.00
_cell.angle_beta   90.00
_cell.angle_gamma   90.00
#
_symmetry.space_group_name_H-M   'P 1'
#
loop_
_entity.id
_entity.type
_entity.pdbx_description
1 polymer ?
#
loop_
_entity_poly.entity_id
_entity_poly.type
_entity_poly.pdbx_seq_one_letter_code
_entity_poly.pdbx_strand_id
1 'polypeptide(L)' 'MDGTQVAVLGLDEIMADFYARGKEANRDTVEEIIKVLEGHYKNYIPQSELIHKEYARILLKEYEEFIEGQKK' A
#
# COMPACT_ATOMS: atom_id res chain seq x y z
N MET A 1 -12.69 15.10 -12.15
CA MET A 1 -11.80 14.01 -11.75
C MET A 1 -12.66 13.02 -11.00
N ASP A 2 -13.06 11.91 -11.64
CA ASP A 2 -13.63 10.78 -10.90
C ASP A 2 -12.52 9.76 -10.68
N GLY A 3 -11.49 10.22 -9.96
CA GLY A 3 -10.60 9.32 -9.27
C GLY A 3 -11.27 9.12 -7.94
N THR A 4 -12.00 8.02 -7.78
CA THR A 4 -12.43 7.58 -6.45
C THR A 4 -11.16 7.34 -5.65
N GLN A 5 -10.69 8.40 -4.99
CA GLN A 5 -9.61 8.34 -4.03
C GLN A 5 -10.25 7.68 -2.83
N VAL A 6 -10.21 6.35 -2.79
CA VAL A 6 -10.45 5.62 -1.56
C VAL A 6 -9.35 6.12 -0.64
N ALA A 7 -9.70 6.99 0.31
CA ALA A 7 -8.76 7.43 1.33
C ALA A 7 -8.41 6.18 2.16
N VAL A 8 -7.31 5.53 1.80
CA VAL A 8 -6.78 4.39 2.53
C VAL A 8 -6.22 4.95 3.83
N LEU A 9 -6.95 4.71 4.92
CA LEU A 9 -6.56 5.20 6.24
C LEU A 9 -5.21 4.60 6.62
N GLY A 10 -4.25 5.46 6.99
CA GLY A 10 -2.94 5.04 7.45
C GLY A 10 -1.91 4.69 6.37
N LEU A 11 -2.24 4.87 5.09
CA LEU A 11 -1.34 4.47 4.00
C LEU A 11 0.03 5.16 4.07
N ASP A 12 0.06 6.48 4.20
CA ASP A 12 1.30 7.26 4.29
C ASP A 12 2.14 6.86 5.52
N GLU A 13 1.49 6.63 6.66
CA GLU A 13 2.16 6.21 7.90
C GLU A 13 2.80 4.83 7.75
N ILE A 14 2.11 3.87 7.11
CA ILE A 14 2.67 2.54 6.87
C ILE A 14 3.80 2.59 5.84
N MET A 15 3.64 3.33 4.74
CA MET A 15 4.70 3.46 3.73
C MET A 15 5.96 4.07 4.35
N ALA A 16 5.82 5.09 5.19
CA ALA A 16 6.94 5.69 5.92
C ALA A 16 7.60 4.68 6.89
N ASP A 17 6.81 3.93 7.65
CA ASP A 17 7.32 2.91 8.58
C ASP A 17 8.04 1.77 7.85
N PHE A 18 7.49 1.25 6.76
CA PHE A 18 8.13 0.20 5.94
C PHE A 18 9.41 0.70 5.27
N TYR A 19 9.41 1.93 4.77
CA TYR A 19 10.60 2.55 4.22
C TYR A 19 11.70 2.73 5.28
N ALA A 20 11.34 3.19 6.49
CA ALA A 20 12.27 3.34 7.61
C ALA A 20 12.88 2.00 8.05
N ARG A 21 12.16 0.88 7.85
CA ARG A 21 12.64 -0.49 8.07
C ARG A 21 13.51 -1.03 6.92
N GLY A 22 13.72 -0.25 5.86
CA GLY A 22 14.49 -0.65 4.68
C GLY A 22 13.79 -1.70 3.80
N LYS A 23 12.45 -1.79 3.86
CA LYS A 23 11.69 -2.74 3.04
C LYS A 23 11.66 -2.28 1.59
N GLU A 24 12.08 -3.15 0.68
CA GLU A 24 12.05 -2.90 -0.77
C GLU A 24 10.61 -2.93 -1.30
N ALA A 25 10.37 -2.20 -2.39
CA ALA A 25 9.11 -2.26 -3.12
C ALA A 25 9.03 -3.56 -3.94
N ASN A 26 8.42 -4.58 -3.33
CA ASN A 26 8.18 -5.86 -3.96
C ASN A 26 6.83 -6.42 -3.49
N ARG A 27 6.43 -7.55 -4.08
CA ARG A 27 5.13 -8.17 -3.80
C ARG A 27 4.95 -8.52 -2.32
N ASP A 28 5.98 -9.06 -1.67
CA ASP A 28 5.88 -9.51 -0.28
C ASP A 28 5.66 -8.33 0.67
N THR A 29 6.40 -7.24 0.45
CA THR A 29 6.22 -5.98 1.18
C THR A 29 4.80 -5.44 1.02
N VAL A 30 4.26 -5.45 -0.19
CA VAL A 30 2.91 -4.95 -0.46
C VAL A 30 1.83 -5.79 0.22
N GLU A 31 1.98 -7.12 0.22
CA GLU A 31 1.06 -8.01 0.95
C GLU A 31 1.14 -7.80 2.47
N GLU A 32 2.31 -7.42 3.01
CA GLU A 32 2.44 -7.01 4.41
C GLU A 32 1.71 -5.68 4.68
N ILE A 33 1.86 -4.68 3.81
CA ILE A 33 1.16 -3.38 3.93
C ILE A 33 -0.36 -3.60 3.91
N ILE A 34 -0.88 -4.41 2.98
CA ILE A 34 -2.30 -4.81 2.89
C ILE A 34 -2.79 -5.39 4.22
N LYS A 35 -2.06 -6.36 4.80
CA LYS A 35 -2.43 -6.98 6.08
C LYS A 35 -2.47 -5.97 7.22
N VAL A 36 -1.55 -5.01 7.25
CA VAL A 36 -1.56 -3.94 8.26
C VAL A 36 -2.74 -3.00 8.04
N LEU A 37 -3.04 -2.63 6.79
CA LEU A 37 -4.20 -1.80 6.44
C LEU A 37 -5.54 -2.44 6.84
N GLU A 38 -5.70 -3.74 6.62
CA GLU A 38 -6.88 -4.50 7.07
C GLU A 38 -6.93 -4.66 8.59
N GLY A 39 -5.80 -5.09 9.19
CA GLY A 39 -5.73 -5.49 10.59
C GLY A 39 -5.76 -4.32 11.56
N HIS A 40 -4.92 -3.31 11.31
CA HIS A 40 -4.73 -2.14 12.17
C HIS A 40 -5.69 -1.00 11.81
N TYR A 41 -5.81 -0.66 10.54
CA TYR A 41 -6.61 0.50 10.11
C TYR A 41 -8.06 0.15 9.75
N LYS A 42 -8.42 -1.15 9.82
CA LYS A 42 -9.77 -1.67 9.52
C LYS A 42 -10.27 -1.27 8.12
N ASN A 43 -9.34 -1.08 7.16
CA ASN A 43 -9.72 -0.88 5.76
C ASN A 43 -10.39 -2.15 5.23
N TYR A 44 -11.48 -2.00 4.49
CA TYR A 44 -12.09 -3.12 3.79
C TYR A 44 -11.36 -3.35 2.47
N ILE A 45 -10.66 -4.48 2.36
CA ILE A 45 -10.11 -4.95 1.09
C ILE A 45 -11.03 -6.06 0.56
N PRO A 46 -11.55 -5.93 -0.67
CA PRO A 46 -12.44 -6.92 -1.23
C PRO A 46 -11.77 -8.30 -1.34
N GLN A 47 -12.45 -9.33 -0.84
CA GLN A 47 -11.98 -10.74 -0.83
C GLN A 47 -11.90 -11.39 -2.22
N SER A 48 -12.32 -10.70 -3.28
CA SER A 48 -12.18 -11.18 -4.65
C SER A 48 -10.70 -11.20 -5.03
N GLU A 49 -10.17 -12.36 -5.41
CA GLU A 49 -8.77 -12.48 -5.82
C GLU A 49 -8.38 -11.51 -6.94
N LEU A 50 -9.29 -11.23 -7.87
CA LEU A 50 -9.05 -10.28 -8.96
C LEU A 50 -8.86 -8.87 -8.40
N ILE A 51 -9.75 -8.45 -7.51
CA ILE A 51 -9.72 -7.11 -6.91
C ILE A 51 -8.51 -6.97 -5.97
N HIS A 52 -8.17 -8.03 -5.23
CA HIS A 52 -6.96 -8.08 -4.39
C HIS A 52 -5.69 -7.90 -5.22
N LYS A 53 -5.58 -8.58 -6.36
CA LYS A 53 -4.42 -8.46 -7.27
C LYS A 53 -4.31 -7.06 -7.87
N GLU A 54 -5.43 -6.45 -8.26
CA GLU A 54 -5.44 -5.07 -8.77
C GLU A 54 -5.04 -4.07 -7.67
N TYR A 55 -5.58 -4.25 -6.47
CA TYR A 55 -5.24 -3.43 -5.31
C TYR A 55 -3.74 -3.52 -4.97
N ALA A 56 -3.19 -4.74 -4.88
CA ALA A 56 -1.77 -4.95 -4.65
C ALA A 56 -0.89 -4.34 -5.74
N ARG A 57 -1.30 -4.40 -7.01
CA ARG A 57 -0.56 -3.78 -8.12
C ARG A 57 -0.52 -2.26 -7.99
N ILE A 58 -1.63 -1.62 -7.60
CA ILE A 58 -1.70 -0.17 -7.41
C ILE A 58 -0.81 0.22 -6.22
N LEU A 59 -0.93 -0.49 -5.11
CA LEU A 59 -0.17 -0.21 -3.89
C LEU A 59 1.34 -0.41 -4.08
N LEU A 60 1.75 -1.39 -4.91
CA LEU A 60 3.15 -1.54 -5.30
C LEU A 60 3.67 -0.28 -6.00
N LYS A 61 2.92 0.24 -6.98
CA LYS A 61 3.30 1.45 -7.72
C LYS A 61 3.38 2.67 -6.81
N GLU A 62 2.43 2.83 -5.89
CA GLU A 62 2.44 3.92 -4.92
C GLU A 62 3.66 3.85 -3.99
N TYR A 63 4.01 2.65 -3.51
CA TYR A 63 5.17 2.48 -2.64
C TYR A 63 6.50 2.67 -3.39
N GLU A 64 6.60 2.25 -4.66
CA GLU A 64 7.74 2.56 -5.54
C GLU A 64 7.92 4.09 -5.66
N GLU A 65 6.85 4.81 -6.00
CA GLU A 65 6.86 6.28 -6.13
C GLU A 65 7.23 6.97 -4.82
N PHE A 66 6.72 6.47 -3.68
CA PHE A 66 7.07 6.96 -2.36
C PHE A 66 8.57 6.83 -2.09
N ILE A 67 9.16 5.64 -2.30
CA ILE A 67 10.60 5.39 -2.10
C ILE A 67 11.44 6.31 -2.99
N GLU A 68 11.06 6.45 -4.26
CA GLU A 68 11.76 7.35 -5.20
C GLU A 68 11.70 8.81 -4.75
N GLY A 69 10.57 9.23 -4.18
CA GLY A 69 10.39 10.55 -3.59
C GLY A 69 11.31 10.84 -2.41
N GLN A 70 11.61 9.83 -1.58
CA GLN A 70 12.50 9.97 -0.41
C GLN A 70 13.99 10.03 -0.77
N LYS A 71 14.37 9.62 -1.99
CA LYS A 71 15.78 9.60 -2.44
C LYS A 71 16.25 10.94 -3.04
N LYS A 72 15.36 11.92 -3.18
CA LYS A 72 15.64 13.25 -3.73
C LYS A 72 16.01 14.24 -2.63
#